data_AF-A0A527YZX6-F1
#
_entry.id   AF-A0A527YZX6-F1
#
_cell.length_a   1.000
_cell.length_b   1.000
_cell.length_c   1.000
_cell.angle_alpha   90.00
_cell.angle_beta   90.00
_cell.angle_gamma   90.00
#
_symmetry.space_group_name_H-M   'P 1'
#
loop_
_entity.id
_entity.type
_entity.pdbx_description
1 polymer ?
#
loop_
_entity_poly.entity_id
_entity_poly.type
_entity_poly.pdbx_seq_one_letter_code
_entity_poly.pdbx_strand_id
1 'polypeptide(L)' 'LLERGTKPFELAVLFVRLFRSLDAIVGGDETVARAWLKNANTAFDGTPLEKIVTISGLVDVIAYLDSRRALV' A
#
# COMPACT_ATOMS: atom_id res chain seq x y z
N LEU A 1 -10.89 -19.33 5.07
CA LEU A 1 -10.08 -18.27 5.73
C LEU A 1 -8.62 -18.60 5.53
N LEU A 2 -7.73 -17.60 5.48
CA LEU A 2 -6.28 -17.82 5.32
C LEU A 2 -5.67 -18.37 6.62
N GLU A 3 -4.80 -19.38 6.50
CA GLU A 3 -4.16 -20.04 7.64
C GLU A 3 -2.92 -19.25 8.11
N ARG A 4 -2.81 -18.99 9.42
CA ARG A 4 -1.67 -18.29 10.02
C ARG A 4 -0.37 -19.06 9.77
N GLY A 5 0.72 -18.33 9.56
CA GLY A 5 2.05 -18.92 9.30
C GLY A 5 2.27 -19.38 7.85
N THR A 6 1.26 -19.26 6.98
CA THR A 6 1.41 -19.52 5.54
C THR A 6 1.77 -18.24 4.77
N LYS A 7 2.44 -18.39 3.62
CA LYS A 7 2.79 -17.24 2.76
C LYS A 7 1.59 -16.43 2.29
N PRO A 8 0.46 -17.03 1.86
CA PRO A 8 -0.74 -16.26 1.53
C PRO A 8 -1.25 -15.40 2.70
N PHE A 9 -1.17 -15.90 3.93
CA PHE A 9 -1.55 -15.13 5.12
C PHE A 9 -0.59 -13.95 5.37
N GLU A 10 0.73 -14.18 5.27
CA GLU A 10 1.72 -13.10 5.38
C GLU A 10 1.48 -12.00 4.32
N LEU A 11 1.20 -12.38 3.07
CA LEU A 11 0.89 -11.42 2.00
C LEU A 11 -0.40 -10.64 2.25
N ALA A 12 -1.44 -11.29 2.77
CA ALA A 12 -2.68 -10.61 3.15
C ALA A 12 -2.45 -9.60 4.28
N VAL A 13 -1.59 -9.92 5.26
CA VAL A 13 -1.20 -8.99 6.33
C VAL A 13 -0.48 -7.77 5.75
N LEU A 14 0.44 -7.95 4.80
CA LEU A 14 1.11 -6.84 4.11
C LEU A 14 0.12 -5.97 3.33
N PHE A 15 -0.84 -6.58 2.63
CA PHE A 15 -1.87 -5.84 1.90
C PHE A 15 -2.75 -5.00 2.85
N VAL A 16 -3.16 -5.55 3.99
CA VAL A 16 -3.89 -4.80 5.03
C VAL A 16 -3.02 -3.65 5.58
N ARG A 17 -1.72 -3.86 5.79
CA ARG A 17 -0.80 -2.80 6.23
C ARG A 17 -0.72 -1.66 5.21
N LEU A 18 -0.63 -1.97 3.92
CA LEU A 18 -0.67 -0.96 2.85
C LEU A 18 -1.96 -0.14 2.93
N PHE A 19 -3.11 -0.82 3.00
CA PHE A 19 -4.41 -0.17 3.11
C PHE A 19 -4.45 0.80 4.32
N ARG A 20 -4.09 0.31 5.51
CA ARG A 20 -4.12 1.13 6.73
C ARG A 20 -3.15 2.31 6.68
N SER A 21 -2.03 2.17 6.00
CA SER A 21 -1.03 3.23 5.88
C SER A 21 -1.49 4.31 4.93
N LEU A 22 -2.11 3.94 3.80
CA LEU A 22 -2.72 4.90 2.89
C LEU A 22 -3.91 5.62 3.54
N ASP A 23 -4.78 4.87 4.22
CA ASP A 23 -5.96 5.38 4.93
C ASP A 23 -5.58 6.46 5.96
N ALA A 24 -4.50 6.24 6.71
CA ALA A 24 -3.98 7.21 7.67
C ALA A 24 -3.47 8.52 7.04
N ILE A 25 -2.96 8.49 5.80
CA ILE A 25 -2.48 9.67 5.08
C ILE A 25 -3.66 10.46 4.49
N VAL A 26 -4.65 9.76 3.93
CA VAL A 26 -5.80 10.37 3.24
C VAL A 26 -6.97 10.70 4.18
N GLY A 27 -6.82 10.42 5.47
CA GLY A 27 -7.82 10.76 6.49
C GLY A 27 -9.14 9.99 6.34
N GLY A 28 -9.11 8.77 5.79
CA GLY A 28 -10.31 7.96 5.55
C GLY A 28 -11.09 8.33 4.28
N ASP A 29 -10.62 9.26 3.45
CA ASP A 29 -11.27 9.57 2.18
C ASP A 29 -11.01 8.46 1.14
N GLU A 30 -12.02 7.62 0.93
CA GLU A 30 -11.98 6.51 -0.04
C GLU A 30 -11.73 6.99 -1.47
N THR A 31 -12.30 8.14 -1.86
CA THR A 31 -12.14 8.67 -3.22
C THR A 31 -10.69 9.05 -3.47
N VAL A 32 -10.07 9.72 -2.49
CA VAL A 32 -8.65 10.08 -2.54
C VAL A 32 -7.77 8.84 -2.50
N ALA A 33 -8.06 7.86 -1.65
CA ALA A 33 -7.30 6.60 -1.59
C ALA A 33 -7.31 5.86 -2.94
N ARG A 34 -8.48 5.73 -3.57
CA ARG A 34 -8.64 5.10 -4.88
C ARG A 34 -7.93 5.87 -5.98
N ALA A 35 -8.02 7.20 -5.98
CA ALA A 35 -7.33 8.05 -6.94
C ALA A 35 -5.81 7.90 -6.78
N TRP A 36 -5.30 7.91 -5.55
CA TRP A 36 -3.88 7.75 -5.26
C TRP A 36 -3.32 6.43 -5.79
N LEU A 37 -4.05 5.32 -5.62
CA LEU A 37 -3.62 4.02 -6.15
C LEU A 37 -3.55 3.98 -7.68
N LYS A 38 -4.45 4.70 -8.37
CA LYS A 38 -4.60 4.66 -9.84
C LYS A 38 -3.78 5.71 -10.57
N ASN A 39 -3.41 6.81 -9.91
CA ASN A 39 -2.70 7.90 -10.54
C ASN A 39 -1.20 7.61 -10.61
N ALA A 40 -0.54 8.16 -11.62
CA ALA A 40 0.91 8.12 -11.73
C ALA A 40 1.54 8.76 -10.49
N ASN A 41 2.54 8.08 -9.93
CA ASN A 41 3.28 8.51 -8.76
C ASN A 41 4.76 8.58 -9.13
N THR A 42 5.34 9.78 -9.02
CA THR A 42 6.72 10.04 -9.41
C THR A 42 7.74 9.27 -8.59
N ALA A 43 7.40 8.82 -7.38
CA ALA A 43 8.27 7.96 -6.57
C ALA A 43 8.41 6.55 -7.14
N PHE A 44 7.47 6.12 -7.99
CA PHE A 44 7.41 4.75 -8.51
C PHE A 44 7.60 4.67 -10.02
N ASP A 45 7.65 5.80 -10.73
CA ASP A 45 7.66 5.84 -12.20
C ASP A 45 6.54 4.97 -12.79
N GLY A 46 5.31 5.20 -12.31
CA GLY A 46 4.13 4.41 -12.61
C GLY A 46 3.04 4.56 -11.54
N THR A 47 1.99 3.75 -11.62
CA THR A 47 0.92 3.79 -10.61
C THR A 47 1.26 2.87 -9.43
N PRO A 48 0.89 3.21 -8.18
CA PRO A 48 1.04 2.29 -7.05
C PRO A 48 0.32 0.95 -7.30
N LEU A 49 -0.83 0.98 -7.98
CA LEU A 49 -1.60 -0.22 -8.33
C LEU A 49 -0.80 -1.22 -9.17
N GLU A 50 0.02 -0.75 -10.12
CA GLU A 50 0.89 -1.62 -10.92
C GLU A 50 2.04 -2.22 -10.11
N LYS A 51 2.54 -1.51 -9.09
CA LYS A 51 3.66 -2.00 -8.27
C LYS A 51 3.24 -3.11 -7.32
N ILE A 52 2.08 -2.97 -6.68
CA ILE A 52 1.62 -3.87 -5.60
C ILE A 52 1.28 -5.29 -6.07
N VAL A 53 1.28 -5.57 -7.39
CA VAL A 53 1.05 -6.92 -7.95
C VAL A 53 2.22 -7.87 -7.69
N THR A 54 3.38 -7.35 -7.31
CA THR A 54 4.56 -8.14 -6.93
C THR A 54 4.84 -7.98 -5.44
N ILE A 55 5.47 -8.98 -4.82
CA ILE A 55 5.82 -8.91 -3.39
C ILE A 55 6.79 -7.74 -3.12
N SER A 56 7.80 -7.55 -3.96
CA SER A 56 8.75 -6.44 -3.84
C SER A 56 8.05 -5.10 -3.96
N GLY A 57 7.22 -4.91 -4.99
CA GLY A 57 6.50 -3.65 -5.17
C GLY A 57 5.47 -3.37 -4.06
N LEU A 58 4.85 -4.40 -3.48
CA LEU A 58 4.00 -4.25 -2.30
C LEU A 58 4.80 -3.72 -1.10
N VAL A 59 5.98 -4.29 -0.84
CA VAL A 59 6.86 -3.85 0.24
C VAL A 59 7.39 -2.43 0.00
N ASP A 60 7.78 -2.10 -1.23
CA ASP A 60 8.27 -0.76 -1.60
C ASP A 60 7.21 0.32 -1.39
N VAL A 61 5.96 0.04 -1.80
CA VAL A 61 4.84 0.97 -1.61
C VAL A 61 4.51 1.15 -0.12
N ILE A 62 4.58 0.08 0.69
CA ILE A 62 4.41 0.18 2.15
C ILE A 62 5.49 1.08 2.74
N ALA A 63 6.75 0.87 2.38
CA ALA A 63 7.87 1.66 2.89
C ALA A 63 7.72 3.15 2.54
N TYR A 64 7.29 3.46 1.31
CA TYR A 64 6.97 4.82 0.90
C TYR A 64 5.87 5.44 1.77
N LEU A 65 4.74 4.75 1.96
CA LEU A 65 3.63 5.26 2.79
C LEU A 65 4.05 5.49 4.23
N ASP A 66 4.81 4.55 4.82
CA ASP A 66 5.33 4.68 6.19
C ASP A 66 6.25 5.90 6.33
N SER A 67 7.12 6.17 5.34
CA SER A 67 7.98 7.36 5.35
C SER A 67 7.19 8.68 5.26
N ARG A 68 6.09 8.70 4.51
CA ARG A 68 5.23 9.88 4.37
C ARG A 68 4.43 10.16 5.64
N ARG A 69 4.04 9.12 6.37
CA ARG A 69 3.34 9.26 7.67
C ARG A 69 4.24 9.82 8.76
N ALA A 70 5.54 9.55 8.73
CA ALA A 70 6.50 10.03 9.73
C ALA A 70 6.77 11.54 9.67
N LEU A 71 6.29 12.24 8.63
CA LEU A 71 6.50 13.67 8.42
C LEU A 71 5.34 14.54 8.93
N VAL A 72 4.28 13.94 9.47
CA VAL A 72 3.07 14.61 9.98
C VAL A 72 3.09 14.66 11.50
#